data_AF-A0A2G2DEA1-F1
#
_entry.id   AF-A0A2G2DEA1-F1
#
_cell.length_a   1.000
_cell.length_b   1.000
_cell.length_c   1.000
_cell.angle_alpha   90.00
_cell.angle_beta   90.00
_cell.angle_gamma   90.00
#
_symmetry.space_group_name_H-M   'P 1'
#
loop_
_entity.id
_entity.type
_entity.pdbx_description
1 polymer ?
#
loop_
_entity_poly.entity_id
_entity_poly.type
_entity_poly.pdbx_seq_one_letter_code
_entity_poly.pdbx_strand_id
1 'polypeptide(L)'
;MNFMKNLIIALVLLTGTFALGAANAGQKIVSAANGNCLASSERSQEPATRLVVTPCNDNPNQHWDFFPDGRIENVKSGLCMGIPWSKMNQRAGVYQVECDGKKHRLWQIEFIGDATVVVRSQAGGLCLDLEK
;
A
#
# COMPACT_ATOMS: atom_id res chain seq x y z
N MET A 1 19.43 -11.22 -67.10
CA MET A 1 18.36 -10.22 -66.91
C MET A 1 17.89 -10.29 -65.46
N ASN A 2 18.17 -9.22 -64.69
CA ASN A 2 17.45 -8.69 -63.51
C ASN A 2 17.13 -9.60 -62.31
N PHE A 3 17.06 -9.18 -61.04
CA PHE A 3 17.61 -8.12 -60.20
C PHE A 3 16.99 -8.45 -58.81
N MET A 4 17.80 -8.66 -57.78
CA MET A 4 17.60 -8.27 -56.36
C MET A 4 16.21 -8.32 -55.65
N LYS A 5 16.25 -8.79 -54.38
CA LYS A 5 15.41 -8.45 -53.20
C LYS A 5 14.31 -9.45 -52.78
N ASN A 6 14.56 -10.20 -51.70
CA ASN A 6 13.94 -9.92 -50.40
C ASN A 6 14.50 -10.81 -49.28
N LEU A 7 15.35 -10.17 -48.48
CA LEU A 7 15.78 -10.55 -47.15
C LEU A 7 14.58 -10.41 -46.18
N ILE A 8 14.00 -11.50 -45.70
CA ILE A 8 13.08 -11.48 -44.54
C ILE A 8 13.52 -12.56 -43.54
N ILE A 9 14.49 -12.17 -42.72
CA ILE A 9 14.49 -12.27 -41.26
C ILE A 9 13.57 -13.35 -40.68
N ALA A 10 14.14 -14.52 -40.36
CA ALA A 10 13.56 -15.43 -39.38
C ALA A 10 13.87 -14.91 -37.97
N LEU A 11 13.10 -13.92 -37.51
CA LEU A 11 13.09 -13.52 -36.10
C LEU A 11 11.95 -14.27 -35.43
N VAL A 12 12.29 -15.27 -34.63
CA VAL A 12 11.36 -15.83 -33.65
C VAL A 12 11.04 -14.71 -32.66
N LEU A 13 9.99 -13.94 -32.93
CA LEU A 13 9.39 -13.07 -31.95
C LEU A 13 8.61 -13.99 -31.00
N LEU A 14 9.26 -14.36 -29.90
CA LEU A 14 8.56 -14.70 -28.66
C LEU A 14 7.61 -13.53 -28.39
N THR A 15 6.33 -13.70 -28.72
CA THR A 15 5.26 -12.82 -28.27
C THR A 15 5.05 -13.08 -26.79
N GLY A 16 6.04 -12.66 -25.99
CA GLY A 16 5.87 -12.47 -24.57
C GLY A 16 4.78 -11.43 -24.40
N THR A 17 3.57 -11.90 -24.13
CA THR A 17 2.50 -11.05 -23.60
C THR A 17 2.98 -10.62 -22.23
N PHE A 18 3.60 -9.44 -22.16
CA PHE A 18 3.71 -8.74 -20.89
C PHE A 18 2.29 -8.37 -20.50
N ALA A 19 1.67 -9.20 -19.66
CA ALA A 19 0.52 -8.77 -18.90
C ALA A 19 1.02 -7.62 -18.03
N LEU A 20 0.80 -6.39 -18.49
CA LEU A 20 0.84 -5.22 -17.62
C LEU A 20 -0.17 -5.52 -16.53
N GLY A 21 0.30 -5.93 -15.35
CA GLY A 21 -0.56 -6.11 -14.19
C GLY A 21 -1.34 -4.82 -14.04
N ALA A 22 -2.67 -4.91 -14.01
CA ALA A 22 -3.49 -3.75 -13.74
C ALA A 22 -2.94 -3.07 -12.48
N ALA A 23 -2.59 -1.78 -12.57
CA ALA A 23 -2.30 -1.01 -11.39
C ALA A 23 -3.56 -1.11 -10.52
N ASN A 24 -3.47 -1.84 -9.41
CA ASN A 24 -4.56 -1.87 -8.47
C ASN A 24 -4.78 -0.42 -8.04
N ALA A 25 -5.98 0.10 -8.26
CA ALA A 25 -6.34 1.34 -7.61
C ALA A 25 -6.34 1.04 -6.11
N GLY A 26 -5.39 1.62 -5.37
CA GLY A 26 -5.24 1.33 -3.95
C GLY A 26 -6.56 1.52 -3.19
N GLN A 27 -6.77 0.67 -2.19
CA GLN A 27 -8.05 0.58 -1.50
C GLN A 27 -8.10 1.57 -0.34
N LYS A 28 -9.30 1.98 0.05
CA LYS A 28 -9.51 2.81 1.25
C LYS A 28 -9.56 1.90 2.48
N ILE A 29 -8.87 2.28 3.55
CA ILE A 29 -9.09 1.71 4.89
C ILE A 29 -10.13 2.58 5.58
N VAL A 30 -11.35 2.07 5.71
CA VAL A 30 -12.48 2.78 6.30
C VAL A 30 -12.66 2.35 7.75
N SER A 31 -12.76 3.30 8.66
CA SER A 31 -13.06 3.01 10.06
C SER A 31 -14.51 2.54 10.21
N ALA A 32 -14.69 1.35 10.76
CA ALA A 32 -16.02 0.84 11.12
C ALA A 32 -16.73 1.70 12.19
N ALA A 33 -15.99 2.51 12.95
CA ALA A 33 -16.55 3.31 14.04
C ALA A 33 -17.27 4.59 13.56
N ASN A 34 -16.79 5.22 12.49
CA ASN A 34 -17.30 6.52 12.03
C ASN A 34 -17.37 6.69 10.51
N GLY A 35 -17.00 5.68 9.71
CA GLY A 35 -17.04 5.74 8.25
C GLY A 35 -15.97 6.62 7.60
N ASN A 36 -15.03 7.18 8.37
CA ASN A 36 -13.93 7.98 7.84
C ASN A 36 -12.76 7.10 7.37
N CYS A 37 -11.94 7.66 6.48
CA CYS A 37 -10.84 6.97 5.84
C CYS A 37 -9.48 7.30 6.48
N LEU A 38 -8.62 6.30 6.62
CA LEU A 38 -7.23 6.48 6.98
C LEU A 38 -6.48 7.21 5.86
N ALA A 39 -5.74 8.24 6.23
CA ALA A 39 -5.06 9.15 5.32
C ALA A 39 -3.66 9.48 5.80
N SER A 40 -2.74 9.71 4.87
CA SER A 40 -1.55 10.50 5.17
C SER A 40 -1.95 11.97 5.40
N SER A 41 -1.52 12.55 6.52
CA SER A 41 -1.89 13.91 6.93
C SER A 41 -1.48 14.93 5.88
N GLU A 42 -2.34 15.93 5.66
CA GLU A 42 -2.11 17.04 4.72
C GLU A 42 -1.74 16.62 3.29
N ARG A 43 -2.01 15.35 2.93
CA ARG A 43 -1.57 14.74 1.66
C ARG A 43 -0.05 14.79 1.47
N SER A 44 0.71 14.78 2.57
CA SER A 44 2.16 14.81 2.61
C SER A 44 2.76 13.58 1.93
N GLN A 45 3.93 13.76 1.31
CA GLN A 45 4.76 12.68 0.77
C GLN A 45 6.03 12.47 1.61
N GLU A 46 6.19 13.21 2.70
CA GLU A 46 7.39 13.14 3.53
C GLU A 46 7.34 11.95 4.50
N PRO A 47 8.45 11.24 4.70
CA PRO A 47 8.59 10.27 5.78
C PRO A 47 8.28 10.90 7.14
N ALA A 48 7.94 10.04 8.11
CA ALA A 48 7.54 10.44 9.46
C ALA A 48 6.31 11.37 9.52
N THR A 49 5.49 11.42 8.46
CA THR A 49 4.16 12.03 8.53
C THR A 49 3.21 11.10 9.27
N ARG A 50 2.52 11.60 10.30
CA ARG A 50 1.52 10.82 11.04
C ARG A 50 0.29 10.55 10.17
N LEU A 51 -0.26 9.34 10.29
CA LEU A 51 -1.54 9.02 9.68
C LEU A 51 -2.68 9.56 10.53
N VAL A 52 -3.74 9.96 9.85
CA VAL A 52 -4.94 10.57 10.43
C VAL A 52 -6.19 9.91 9.84
N VAL A 53 -7.34 10.08 10.48
CA VAL A 53 -8.62 9.59 9.98
C VAL A 53 -9.51 10.78 9.66
N THR A 54 -9.92 10.88 8.41
CA THR A 54 -10.60 12.06 7.84
C THR A 54 -11.76 11.63 6.94
N PRO A 55 -12.75 12.51 6.65
CA PRO A 55 -13.82 12.19 5.72
C PRO A 55 -13.27 11.61 4.40
N CYS A 56 -13.87 10.51 3.97
CA CYS A 56 -13.47 9.82 2.76
C CYS A 56 -13.67 10.71 1.53
N ASN A 57 -12.68 10.70 0.65
CA ASN A 57 -12.70 11.33 -0.67
C ASN A 57 -11.79 10.51 -1.61
N ASP A 58 -11.59 10.96 -2.84
CA ASP A 58 -10.82 10.21 -3.86
C ASP A 58 -9.36 10.68 -3.98
N ASN A 59 -8.84 11.41 -2.99
CA ASN A 59 -7.43 11.79 -3.02
C ASN A 59 -6.54 10.55 -2.81
N PRO A 60 -5.45 10.39 -3.58
CA PRO A 60 -4.54 9.25 -3.46
C PRO A 60 -3.89 9.08 -2.08
N ASN A 61 -3.87 10.13 -1.23
CA ASN A 61 -3.34 10.01 0.13
C ASN A 61 -4.24 9.19 1.07
N GLN A 62 -5.45 8.82 0.63
CA GLN A 62 -6.38 7.92 1.31
C GLN A 62 -6.42 6.52 0.70
N HIS A 63 -5.62 6.26 -0.35
CA HIS A 63 -5.56 4.98 -1.05
C HIS A 63 -4.32 4.22 -0.63
N TRP A 64 -4.48 2.92 -0.40
CA TRP A 64 -3.46 2.05 0.15
C TRP A 64 -3.33 0.77 -0.67
N ASP A 65 -2.10 0.46 -1.07
CA ASP A 65 -1.76 -0.80 -1.73
C ASP A 65 -1.34 -1.84 -0.69
N PHE A 66 -1.89 -3.04 -0.82
CA PHE A 66 -1.65 -4.16 0.07
C PHE A 66 -0.78 -5.20 -0.60
N PHE A 67 0.35 -5.54 0.03
CA PHE A 67 1.30 -6.49 -0.52
C PHE A 67 1.28 -7.81 0.26
N PRO A 68 1.54 -8.97 -0.40
CA PRO A 68 1.56 -10.27 0.25
C PRO A 68 2.57 -10.43 1.39
N ASP A 69 3.61 -9.60 1.41
CA ASP A 69 4.63 -9.56 2.48
C ASP A 69 4.18 -8.78 3.72
N GLY A 70 2.98 -8.18 3.69
CA GLY A 70 2.42 -7.39 4.78
C GLY A 70 2.77 -5.90 4.72
N ARG A 71 3.43 -5.42 3.65
CA ARG A 71 3.53 -3.97 3.42
C ARG A 71 2.14 -3.41 3.08
N ILE A 72 1.87 -2.22 3.63
CA ILE A 72 0.73 -1.38 3.26
C ILE A 72 1.31 -0.04 2.81
N GLU A 73 1.20 0.30 1.54
CA GLU A 73 1.82 1.49 0.96
C GLU A 73 0.80 2.54 0.61
N ASN A 74 1.12 3.81 0.85
CA ASN A 74 0.25 4.90 0.42
C ASN A 74 0.44 5.15 -1.08
N VAL A 75 -0.65 5.13 -1.85
CA VAL A 75 -0.59 5.34 -3.31
C VAL A 75 -0.01 6.70 -3.68
N LYS A 76 -0.22 7.74 -2.85
CA LYS A 76 0.32 9.07 -3.13
C LYS A 76 1.84 9.14 -2.95
N SER A 77 2.35 8.64 -1.82
CA SER A 77 3.75 8.85 -1.43
C SER A 77 4.67 7.68 -1.76
N GLY A 78 4.12 6.48 -2.02
CA GLY A 78 4.90 5.25 -2.14
C GLY A 78 5.56 4.81 -0.82
N LEU A 79 5.19 5.43 0.31
CA LEU A 79 5.75 5.11 1.63
C LEU A 79 4.88 4.08 2.35
N CYS A 80 5.53 3.29 3.20
CA CYS A 80 4.89 2.25 3.98
C CYS A 80 4.24 2.79 5.25
N MET A 81 3.10 2.24 5.61
CA MET A 81 2.52 2.39 6.95
C MET A 81 3.42 1.71 7.98
N GLY A 82 3.82 2.43 9.02
CA GLY A 82 4.70 1.89 10.04
C GLY A 82 4.56 2.55 11.39
N ILE A 83 5.06 1.83 12.40
CA ILE A 83 5.14 2.27 13.79
C ILE A 83 6.60 2.67 14.06
N PRO A 84 6.89 3.85 14.64
CA PRO A 84 8.24 4.22 15.01
C PRO A 84 8.84 3.16 15.95
N TRP A 85 10.06 2.71 15.66
CA TRP A 85 10.72 1.62 16.39
C TRP A 85 10.74 1.82 17.91
N SER A 86 10.88 3.06 18.39
CA SER A 86 10.92 3.39 19.82
C SER A 86 9.55 3.41 20.51
N LYS A 87 8.46 3.13 19.80
CA LYS A 87 7.08 3.28 20.26
C LYS A 87 6.23 2.05 19.92
N MET A 88 6.73 0.83 20.20
CA MET A 88 5.98 -0.42 19.92
C MET A 88 5.06 -0.82 21.11
N ASN A 89 4.37 0.14 21.70
CA ASN A 89 3.47 -0.04 22.83
C ASN A 89 2.03 0.39 22.48
N GLN A 90 1.10 0.20 23.41
CA GLN A 90 -0.27 0.68 23.21
C GLN A 90 -0.28 2.20 22.94
N ARG A 91 -1.21 2.63 22.07
CA ARG A 91 -1.37 4.04 21.65
C ARG A 91 -0.18 4.62 20.87
N ALA A 92 0.69 3.76 20.37
CA ALA A 92 1.68 4.16 19.39
C ALA A 92 1.04 4.85 18.19
N GLY A 93 1.62 5.97 17.76
CA GLY A 93 1.23 6.58 16.49
C GLY A 93 1.64 5.71 15.30
N VAL A 94 0.86 5.80 14.24
CA VAL A 94 1.16 5.18 12.94
C VAL A 94 1.50 6.28 11.96
N TYR A 95 2.53 6.05 11.15
CA TYR A 95 3.16 7.03 10.28
C TYR A 95 3.39 6.43 8.90
N GLN A 96 3.59 7.28 7.89
CA GLN A 96 4.25 6.85 6.66
C GLN A 96 5.77 6.93 6.81
N VAL A 97 6.48 5.90 6.40
CA VAL A 97 7.94 5.74 6.56
C VAL A 97 8.49 4.98 5.36
N GLU A 98 9.82 4.97 5.19
CA GLU A 98 10.44 4.19 4.12
C GLU A 98 10.08 2.70 4.24
N CYS A 99 9.94 2.04 3.10
CA CYS A 99 9.72 0.60 3.06
C CYS A 99 11.06 -0.14 3.23
N ASP A 100 11.29 -0.75 4.40
CA ASP A 100 12.56 -1.43 4.71
C ASP A 100 12.39 -2.89 5.16
N GLY A 101 11.18 -3.44 5.05
CA GLY A 101 10.86 -4.83 5.40
C GLY A 101 10.97 -5.18 6.89
N LYS A 102 11.22 -4.20 7.78
CA LYS A 102 11.28 -4.47 9.22
C LYS A 102 9.88 -4.69 9.78
N LYS A 103 9.78 -5.61 10.75
CA LYS A 103 8.50 -6.04 11.37
C LYS A 103 7.60 -4.90 11.86
N HIS A 104 8.15 -3.76 12.27
CA HIS A 104 7.37 -2.59 12.73
C HIS A 104 6.72 -1.79 11.59
N ARG A 105 6.94 -2.19 10.35
CA ARG A 105 6.34 -1.65 9.12
C ARG A 105 5.58 -2.73 8.33
N LEU A 106 5.45 -3.92 8.92
CA LEU A 106 4.70 -5.04 8.37
C LEU A 106 3.44 -5.28 9.19
N TRP A 107 2.38 -5.62 8.49
CA TRP A 107 1.06 -5.81 9.05
C TRP A 107 0.52 -7.18 8.67
N GLN A 108 -0.18 -7.80 9.60
CA GLN A 108 -1.02 -8.95 9.35
C GLN A 108 -2.44 -8.43 9.11
N ILE A 109 -3.03 -8.84 7.99
CA ILE A 109 -4.39 -8.46 7.62
C ILE A 109 -5.23 -9.72 7.73
N GLU A 110 -6.16 -9.70 8.66
CA GLU A 110 -7.09 -10.80 8.92
C GLU A 110 -8.48 -10.39 8.42
N PHE A 111 -8.99 -11.11 7.42
CA PHE A 111 -10.35 -10.89 6.90
C PHE A 111 -11.36 -11.55 7.84
N ILE A 112 -12.30 -10.77 8.37
CA ILE A 112 -13.31 -11.23 9.32
C ILE A 112 -14.74 -11.23 8.75
N GLY A 113 -14.88 -11.07 7.42
CA GLY A 113 -16.15 -11.12 6.66
C GLY A 113 -16.41 -9.85 5.84
N ASP A 114 -17.21 -9.94 4.76
CA ASP A 114 -17.78 -8.85 3.96
C ASP A 114 -16.93 -7.56 3.81
N ALA A 115 -15.64 -7.71 3.48
CA ALA A 115 -14.65 -6.63 3.34
C ALA A 115 -14.19 -5.91 4.63
N THR A 116 -14.50 -6.47 5.81
CA THR A 116 -13.94 -6.03 7.09
C THR A 116 -12.62 -6.75 7.38
N VAL A 117 -11.62 -5.99 7.80
CA VAL A 117 -10.30 -6.49 8.16
C VAL A 117 -9.89 -6.06 9.57
N VAL A 118 -9.15 -6.93 10.25
CA VAL A 118 -8.34 -6.57 11.40
C VAL A 118 -6.90 -6.40 10.91
N VAL A 119 -6.34 -5.22 11.13
CA VAL A 119 -4.95 -4.89 10.77
C VAL A 119 -4.10 -4.94 12.04
N ARG A 120 -3.19 -5.91 12.13
CA ARG A 120 -2.38 -6.19 13.33
C ARG A 120 -0.89 -5.98 13.03
N SER A 121 -0.19 -5.26 13.89
CA SER A 121 1.26 -5.06 13.74
C SER A 121 2.02 -6.37 13.91
N GLN A 122 2.95 -6.69 12.99
CA GLN A 122 3.84 -7.85 13.14
C GLN A 122 4.96 -7.64 14.17
N ALA A 123 5.18 -6.41 14.66
CA ALA A 123 6.20 -6.14 15.66
C ALA A 123 5.74 -6.42 17.09
N GLY A 124 4.48 -6.12 17.41
CA GLY A 124 3.95 -6.21 18.79
C GLY A 124 2.62 -6.93 18.92
N GLY A 125 1.98 -7.35 17.83
CA GLY A 125 0.69 -8.06 17.87
C GLY A 125 -0.53 -7.19 18.22
N LEU A 126 -0.32 -5.88 18.42
CA LEU A 126 -1.39 -4.91 18.68
C LEU A 126 -2.13 -4.55 17.38
N CYS A 127 -3.43 -4.23 17.50
CA CYS A 127 -4.27 -3.82 16.39
C CYS A 127 -4.09 -2.33 16.07
N LEU A 128 -4.22 -1.98 14.78
CA LEU A 128 -4.51 -0.62 14.36
C LEU A 128 -5.91 -0.24 14.86
N ASP A 129 -6.02 0.87 15.58
CA ASP A 129 -7.28 1.34 16.15
C ASP A 129 -7.34 2.87 16.12
N LEU A 130 -8.55 3.41 16.27
CA LEU A 130 -8.73 4.83 16.55
C LEU A 130 -8.34 5.11 18.00
N GLU A 131 -7.58 6.18 18.20
CA GLU A 131 -7.41 6.72 19.55
C GLU A 131 -8.74 7.33 20.01
N LYS A 132 -9.23 6.90 21.18
CA LYS A 132 -10.44 7.43 21.83
C LYS A 132 -10.16 8.71 22.60
#